data_AF-A0A1B7X810-F1
#
_entry.id   AF-A0A1B7X810-F1
#
_cell.length_a   1.000
_cell.length_b   1.000
_cell.length_c   1.000
_cell.angle_alpha   90.00
_cell.angle_beta   90.00
_cell.angle_gamma   90.00
#
_symmetry.space_group_name_H-M   'P 1'
#
loop_
_entity.id
_entity.type
_entity.pdbx_description
1 polymer ?
#
loop_
_entity_poly.entity_id
_entity_poly.type
_entity_poly.pdbx_seq_one_letter_code
_entity_poly.pdbx_strand_id
1 'polypeptide(L)' 'MSEQSAWQKWKENLGETKPWDLVNPNTEWADESLSTERYSICQSCPELIKLTKQCKKCGCFMAAKTKLKLAECPLGKW' A
#
# COMPACT_ATOMS: atom_id res chain seq x y z
N MET A 1 -1.51 25.43 -15.83
CA MET A 1 -1.78 24.40 -14.80
C MET A 1 -0.51 23.57 -14.72
N SER A 2 0.26 23.67 -13.64
CA SER A 2 1.52 22.93 -13.53
C SER A 2 1.22 21.44 -13.51
N GLU A 3 1.45 20.75 -14.63
CA GLU A 3 1.37 19.30 -14.68
C GLU A 3 2.35 18.74 -13.66
N GLN A 4 1.83 18.05 -12.64
CA GLN A 4 2.67 17.38 -11.66
C GLN A 4 3.61 16.42 -12.39
N SER A 5 4.90 16.50 -12.07
CA SER A 5 5.92 15.57 -12.58
C SER A 5 5.55 14.13 -12.22
N ALA A 6 5.95 13.16 -13.04
CA ALA A 6 5.70 11.74 -12.79
C ALA A 6 6.18 11.30 -11.38
N TRP A 7 7.23 11.95 -10.88
CA TRP A 7 7.78 11.73 -9.54
C TRP A 7 6.84 12.20 -8.41
N GLN A 8 6.18 13.35 -8.58
CA GLN A 8 5.23 13.86 -7.59
C GLN A 8 4.02 12.92 -7.46
N LYS A 9 3.46 12.48 -8.59
CA LYS A 9 2.35 11.51 -8.62
C LYS A 9 2.70 10.18 -7.94
N TRP A 10 3.92 9.69 -8.16
CA TRP A 10 4.37 8.46 -7.49
C TRP A 10 4.49 8.64 -5.98
N LYS A 11 5.00 9.79 -5.51
CA LYS A 11 5.06 10.10 -4.08
C LYS A 11 3.68 10.19 -3.43
N GLU A 12 2.73 10.81 -4.11
CA GLU A 12 1.33 10.88 -3.64
C GLU A 12 0.73 9.48 -3.48
N ASN A 13 0.98 8.58 -4.43
CA ASN A 13 0.49 7.19 -4.39
C ASN A 13 1.09 6.33 -3.25
N LEU A 14 2.20 6.74 -2.64
CA LEU A 14 2.78 6.01 -1.50
C LEU A 14 2.03 6.27 -0.20
N GLY A 15 1.36 7.43 -0.08
CA GLY A 15 0.73 7.88 1.15
C GLY A 15 1.74 8.16 2.27
N GLU A 16 1.27 8.05 3.51
CA GLU A 16 2.06 8.35 4.70
C GLU A 16 3.12 7.27 4.98
N THR A 17 2.76 6.00 4.83
CA THR A 17 3.64 4.87 5.15
C THR A 17 4.89 4.83 4.28
N LYS A 18 6.02 4.45 4.89
CA LYS A 18 7.32 4.26 4.25
C LYS A 18 7.84 2.84 4.45
N PRO A 19 8.79 2.37 3.61
CA PRO A 19 9.34 1.02 3.75
C PRO A 19 9.96 0.72 5.11
N TRP A 20 10.55 1.72 5.77
CA TRP A 20 11.16 1.59 7.09
C TRP A 20 10.15 1.35 8.21
N ASP A 21 8.86 1.65 7.99
CA ASP A 21 7.81 1.39 8.99
C ASP A 21 7.66 -0.11 9.28
N LEU A 22 8.09 -0.99 8.35
CA LEU A 22 8.07 -2.44 8.58
C LEU A 22 9.10 -2.91 9.62
N VAL A 23 10.15 -2.14 9.87
CA VAL A 23 11.22 -2.46 10.82
C VAL A 23 11.27 -1.51 12.01
N ASN A 24 10.50 -0.42 11.97
CA ASN A 24 10.43 0.53 13.06
C ASN A 24 9.62 -0.06 14.23
N PRO A 25 10.19 -0.11 15.45
CA PRO A 25 9.49 -0.65 16.61
C PRO A 25 8.28 0.19 17.06
N ASN A 26 8.21 1.46 16.64
CA ASN A 26 7.11 2.37 16.99
C ASN A 26 5.94 2.32 16.00
N THR A 27 5.96 1.43 15.01
CA THR A 27 4.91 1.35 14.00
C THR A 27 3.64 0.75 14.54
N GLU A 28 2.51 1.40 14.29
CA GLU A 28 1.20 0.84 14.57
C GLU A 28 0.82 -0.21 13.50
N TRP A 29 0.66 -1.45 13.96
CA TRP A 29 0.19 -2.56 13.14
C TRP A 29 -1.33 -2.60 13.12
N ALA A 30 -1.88 -2.98 11.96
CA ALA A 30 -3.30 -3.28 11.82
C ALA A 30 -3.62 -4.61 12.48
N ASP A 31 -4.85 -4.75 12.98
CA ASP A 31 -5.37 -6.04 13.44
C ASP A 31 -5.32 -7.08 12.30
N GLU A 32 -5.19 -8.34 12.67
CA GLU A 32 -5.09 -9.44 11.69
C GLU A 32 -6.33 -9.53 10.78
N SER A 33 -7.51 -9.29 11.34
CA SER A 33 -8.78 -9.23 10.60
C SER A 33 -8.75 -8.14 9.54
N LEU A 34 -8.36 -6.92 9.94
CA LEU A 34 -8.28 -5.75 9.07
C LEU A 34 -7.22 -5.97 7.97
N SER A 35 -6.04 -6.47 8.31
CA SER A 35 -5.01 -6.81 7.33
C SER A 35 -5.50 -7.85 6.32
N THR A 36 -6.23 -8.87 6.78
CA THR A 36 -6.77 -9.94 5.92
C THR A 36 -7.85 -9.40 4.98
N GLU A 37 -8.74 -8.56 5.46
CA GLU A 37 -9.76 -7.88 4.66
C GLU A 37 -9.10 -7.02 3.56
N ARG A 38 -8.17 -6.14 3.95
CA ARG A 38 -7.42 -5.28 3.03
C ARG A 38 -6.65 -6.09 1.98
N TYR A 39 -6.07 -7.22 2.38
CA TYR A 39 -5.37 -8.11 1.46
C TYR A 39 -6.33 -8.85 0.52
N SER A 40 -7.50 -9.28 0.99
CA SER A 40 -8.56 -9.88 0.18
C SER A 40 -9.03 -8.92 -0.93
N ILE A 41 -9.23 -7.64 -0.59
CA ILE A 41 -9.53 -6.57 -1.57
C ILE A 41 -8.40 -6.46 -2.61
N CYS A 42 -7.14 -6.57 -2.18
CA CYS A 42 -6.02 -6.53 -3.10
C CYS A 42 -5.95 -7.77 -4.01
N GLN A 43 -6.34 -8.96 -3.53
CA GLN A 43 -6.35 -10.19 -4.32
C GLN A 43 -7.34 -10.17 -5.49
N SER A 44 -8.46 -9.47 -5.34
CA SER A 44 -9.43 -9.24 -6.42
C SER A 44 -9.04 -8.08 -7.35
N CYS A 45 -7.99 -7.32 -7.03
CA CYS A 45 -7.57 -6.14 -7.79
C CYS A 45 -6.77 -6.50 -9.06
N PRO A 46 -7.11 -5.96 -10.25
CA PRO A 46 -6.37 -6.21 -11.49
C PRO A 46 -4.95 -5.61 -11.50
N GLU A 47 -4.71 -4.64 -10.61
CA GLU A 47 -3.41 -4.00 -10.44
C GLU A 47 -2.44 -4.82 -9.57
N LEU A 48 -2.90 -5.91 -8.95
CA LEU A 48 -2.05 -6.81 -8.18
C LEU A 48 -1.32 -7.78 -9.11
N ILE A 49 0.00 -7.81 -9.04
CA ILE A 49 0.80 -8.85 -9.67
C ILE A 49 0.75 -10.08 -8.75
N LYS A 50 -0.10 -11.06 -9.11
CA LYS A 50 -0.34 -12.26 -8.27
C LYS A 50 0.90 -13.10 -7.99
N LEU A 51 1.90 -13.06 -8.87
CA LEU A 51 3.16 -13.80 -8.72
C LEU A 51 4.04 -13.20 -7.62
N THR A 52 4.25 -11.87 -7.64
CA THR A 52 5.15 -11.17 -6.70
C THR A 52 4.41 -10.57 -5.49
N LYS A 53 3.06 -10.56 -5.52
CA LYS A 53 2.18 -9.89 -4.54
C LYS A 53 2.42 -8.38 -4.44
N GLN A 54 2.92 -7.77 -5.50
CA GLN A 54 3.17 -6.33 -5.58
C GLN A 54 2.04 -5.60 -6.32
N CYS A 55 1.75 -4.37 -5.90
CA CYS A 55 0.78 -3.51 -6.59
C CYS A 55 1.47 -2.70 -7.71
N LYS A 56 0.89 -2.67 -8.92
CA LYS A 56 1.43 -1.92 -10.06
C LYS A 56 1.41 -0.39 -9.88
N LYS A 57 0.55 0.13 -8.99
CA LYS A 57 0.39 1.58 -8.79
C LYS A 57 1.39 2.17 -7.80
N CYS A 58 1.58 1.51 -6.65
CA CYS A 58 2.51 1.97 -5.61
C CYS A 58 3.82 1.18 -5.55
N GLY A 59 3.90 -0.01 -6.16
CA GLY A 59 5.08 -0.88 -6.11
C GLY A 59 5.27 -1.64 -4.79
N CYS A 60 4.40 -1.44 -3.79
CA CYS A 60 4.56 -2.07 -2.49
C CYS A 60 4.16 -3.56 -2.49
N PHE A 61 4.81 -4.35 -1.63
CA PHE A 61 4.38 -5.71 -1.30
C PHE A 61 3.11 -5.66 -0.46
N MET A 62 2.00 -6.15 -1.02
CA MET A 62 0.70 -5.95 -0.39
C MET A 62 0.54 -6.75 0.89
N ALA A 63 1.15 -7.93 0.98
CA ALA A 63 1.17 -8.74 2.21
C ALA A 63 1.86 -8.04 3.40
N ALA A 64 2.72 -7.06 3.14
CA ALA A 64 3.37 -6.25 4.17
C ALA A 64 2.59 -4.94 4.40
N LYS A 65 2.22 -4.24 3.32
CA LYS A 65 1.52 -2.96 3.40
C LYS A 65 0.14 -3.07 4.07
N THR A 66 -0.60 -4.17 3.90
CA THR A 66 -1.90 -4.35 4.56
C THR A 66 -1.81 -4.48 6.07
N LYS A 67 -0.64 -4.87 6.59
CA LYS A 67 -0.38 -4.98 8.04
C LYS A 67 -0.07 -3.64 8.68
N LEU A 68 0.22 -2.60 7.90
CA LEU A 68 0.45 -1.26 8.43
C LEU A 68 -0.91 -0.57 8.64
N LYS A 69 -1.15 -0.02 9.83
CA LYS A 69 -2.45 0.59 10.15
C LYS A 69 -2.73 1.84 9.32
N LEU A 70 -1.72 2.72 9.22
CA LEU A 70 -1.74 3.97 8.46
C LEU A 70 -1.55 3.78 6.94
N ALA A 71 -1.45 2.55 6.45
CA ALA A 71 -1.34 2.32 5.02
C ALA A 71 -2.68 2.57 4.34
N GLU A 72 -2.62 3.26 3.21
CA GLU A 72 -3.78 3.55 2.38
C GLU A 72 -3.59 3.00 0.96
N CYS A 73 -4.70 2.65 0.31
CA CYS A 73 -4.68 2.29 -1.09
C CYS A 73 -4.56 3.56 -1.97
N PRO A 74 -3.61 3.64 -2.92
CA PRO A 74 -3.56 4.77 -3.86
C PRO A 74 -4.80 4.89 -4.75
N LEU A 75 -5.65 3.86 -4.78
CA LEU A 75 -6.90 3.83 -5.53
C LEU A 75 -8.14 4.06 -4.64
N GLY A 76 -7.97 4.26 -3.33
CA GLY A 76 -9.06 4.45 -2.38
C GLY A 76 -9.99 3.23 -2.23
N LYS A 77 -9.49 2.01 -2.52
CA LYS A 77 -10.29 0.77 -2.36
C LYS A 77 -10.41 0.32 -0.90
N TRP A 78 -9.52 0.82 -0.06
CA TRP A 78 -9.47 0.67 1.40
C TRP A 78 -8.56 1.76 1.97
#